data_AF-A0A0K9ESQ7-F1
#
_entry.id   AF-A0A0K9ESQ7-F1
#
_cell.length_a   1.000
_cell.length_b   1.000
_cell.length_c   1.000
_cell.angle_alpha   90.00
_cell.angle_beta   90.00
_cell.angle_gamma   90.00
#
_symmetry.space_group_name_H-M   'P 1'
#
loop_
_entity.id
_entity.type
_entity.pdbx_description
1 polymer ?
#
loop_
_entity_poly.entity_id
_entity_poly.type
_entity_poly.pdbx_seq_one_letter_code
_entity_poly.pdbx_strand_id
1 'polypeptide(L)'
;MAKVSEEVKKQGLREFHLGQQEFSAGRLETALPHYLAALDLFDGDPDLYLERAVTAGQAGIACKGLNRMAQAVDYFGRAIAIFQKYPENADAMISLGNCFWHIGEIDEEAGDFDGARVAYNQAYAAYRSAPNTQERQVEVLGKLRTLELS
;
A
#
# COMPACT_ATOMS: atom_id res chain seq x y z
N MET A 1 -3.02 25.60 -17.74
CA MET A 1 -3.24 24.66 -16.63
C MET A 1 -2.55 23.31 -16.87
N ALA A 2 -2.65 22.70 -18.07
CA ALA A 2 -1.99 21.40 -18.37
C ALA A 2 -0.46 21.33 -18.15
N LYS A 3 0.30 22.37 -18.50
CA LYS A 3 1.79 22.34 -18.36
C LYS A 3 2.29 22.34 -16.91
N VAL A 4 1.48 22.86 -15.98
CA VAL A 4 1.81 22.88 -14.55
C VAL A 4 1.55 21.51 -13.93
N SER A 5 0.47 20.84 -14.32
CA SER A 5 0.15 19.47 -13.90
C SER A 5 1.25 18.47 -14.32
N GLU A 6 1.77 18.57 -15.55
CA GLU A 6 2.87 17.69 -16.00
C GLU A 6 4.19 17.89 -15.26
N GLU A 7 4.57 19.13 -14.94
CA GLU A 7 5.79 19.39 -14.18
C GLU A 7 5.64 18.91 -12.72
N VAL A 8 4.48 19.14 -12.10
CA VAL A 8 4.16 18.63 -10.76
C VAL A 8 4.20 17.11 -10.74
N LYS A 9 3.60 16.45 -11.74
CA LYS A 9 3.66 14.99 -11.90
C LYS A 9 5.10 14.50 -11.98
N LYS A 10 5.93 15.12 -12.81
CA LYS A 10 7.34 14.76 -12.98
C LYS A 10 8.13 14.93 -11.67
N GLN A 11 7.88 16.02 -10.94
CA GLN A 11 8.51 16.26 -9.65
C GLN A 11 8.05 15.22 -8.62
N GLY A 12 6.76 14.90 -8.57
CA GLY A 12 6.23 13.88 -7.66
C GLY A 12 6.82 12.50 -7.94
N LEU A 13 6.95 12.12 -9.21
CA LEU A 13 7.60 10.87 -9.60
C LEU A 13 9.08 10.84 -9.24
N ARG A 14 9.78 11.98 -9.29
CA ARG A 14 11.17 12.07 -8.86
C ARG A 14 11.30 11.78 -7.36
N GLU A 15 10.48 12.43 -6.53
CA GLU A 15 10.45 12.17 -5.09
C GLU A 15 10.08 10.72 -4.79
N PHE A 16 9.08 10.17 -5.49
CA PHE A 16 8.69 8.77 -5.36
C PHE A 16 9.84 7.79 -5.67
N HIS A 17 10.59 8.02 -6.75
CA HIS A 17 11.74 7.17 -7.10
C HIS A 17 12.90 7.30 -6.11
N LEU A 18 13.15 8.50 -5.56
CA LEU A 18 14.14 8.67 -4.49
C LEU A 18 13.71 7.91 -3.23
N GLY A 19 12.43 8.00 -2.86
CA GLY A 19 11.86 7.22 -1.77
C GLY A 19 12.06 5.72 -1.97
N GLN A 20 11.80 5.20 -3.18
CA GLN A 20 12.05 3.80 -3.50
C GLN A 20 13.52 3.41 -3.40
N GLN A 21 14.44 4.25 -3.90
CA GLN A 21 15.86 3.99 -3.83
C GLN A 21 16.35 3.89 -2.37
N GLU A 22 15.92 4.83 -1.53
CA GLU A 22 16.25 4.83 -0.10
C GLU A 22 15.62 3.63 0.62
N PHE A 23 14.37 3.29 0.27
CA PHE A 23 13.66 2.14 0.81
C PHE A 23 14.37 0.82 0.48
N SER A 24 14.72 0.61 -0.80
CA SER A 24 15.47 -0.59 -1.25
C SER A 24 16.85 -0.69 -0.61
N ALA A 25 17.42 0.43 -0.17
CA ALA A 25 18.68 0.45 0.57
C ALA A 25 18.50 0.30 2.09
N GLY A 26 17.28 0.02 2.56
CA GLY A 26 16.94 -0.17 3.98
C GLY A 26 16.87 1.12 4.81
N ARG A 27 16.98 2.29 4.17
CA ARG A 27 16.99 3.59 4.86
C ARG A 27 15.57 4.14 4.95
N LEU A 28 14.75 3.52 5.80
CA LEU A 28 13.33 3.86 5.89
C LEU A 28 13.07 5.29 6.42
N GLU A 29 13.90 5.78 7.35
CA GLU A 29 13.80 7.15 7.89
C GLU A 29 14.08 8.23 6.81
N THR A 30 14.87 7.92 5.78
CA THR A 30 15.10 8.84 4.65
C THR A 30 14.09 8.60 3.52
N ALA A 31 13.62 7.37 3.33
CA ALA A 31 12.62 7.05 2.32
C ALA A 31 11.26 7.71 2.59
N LEU A 32 10.79 7.67 3.84
CA LEU A 32 9.45 8.16 4.20
C LEU A 32 9.25 9.65 3.83
N PRO A 33 10.14 10.60 4.18
CA PRO A 33 10.02 11.99 3.74
C PRO A 33 9.86 12.18 2.23
N HIS A 34 10.56 11.38 1.42
CA HIS A 34 10.43 11.43 -0.04
C HIS A 34 9.04 10.96 -0.52
N TYR A 35 8.50 9.89 0.08
CA TYR A 35 7.12 9.47 -0.22
C TYR A 35 6.08 10.52 0.20
N LEU A 36 6.28 11.21 1.34
CA LEU A 36 5.37 12.28 1.76
C LEU A 36 5.42 13.48 0.82
N ALA A 37 6.61 13.89 0.39
CA ALA A 37 6.77 14.95 -0.60
C ALA A 37 6.10 14.60 -1.95
N ALA A 38 6.22 13.34 -2.38
CA ALA A 38 5.52 12.85 -3.57
C ALA A 38 3.99 12.88 -3.40
N LEU A 39 3.47 12.47 -2.23
CA LEU A 39 2.04 12.53 -1.93
C LEU A 39 1.49 13.96 -1.99
N ASP A 40 2.19 14.92 -1.39
CA ASP A 40 1.76 16.33 -1.43
C ASP A 40 1.66 16.87 -2.86
N LEU A 41 2.60 16.46 -3.73
CA LEU A 41 2.58 16.82 -5.15
C LEU A 41 1.43 16.16 -5.91
N PHE A 42 1.16 14.88 -5.65
CA PHE A 42 0.04 14.16 -6.27
C PHE A 42 -1.31 14.59 -5.71
N ASP A 43 -1.37 15.13 -4.48
CA ASP A 43 -2.61 15.58 -3.84
C ASP A 43 -3.25 16.77 -4.58
N GLY A 44 -2.43 17.59 -5.24
CA GLY A 44 -2.85 18.75 -6.01
C GLY A 44 -3.56 18.47 -7.34
N ASP A 45 -3.58 17.21 -7.81
CA ASP A 45 -4.17 16.85 -9.10
C ASP A 45 -5.06 15.59 -8.99
N PRO A 46 -6.37 15.70 -9.27
CA PRO A 46 -7.30 14.55 -9.27
C PRO A 46 -6.93 13.43 -10.25
N ASP A 47 -6.24 13.75 -11.35
CA ASP A 47 -5.88 12.78 -12.39
C ASP A 47 -4.69 11.89 -11.96
N LEU A 48 -3.97 12.27 -10.90
CA LEU A 48 -2.82 11.53 -10.35
C LEU A 48 -3.23 10.57 -9.22
N TYR A 49 -4.47 10.09 -9.26
CA TYR A 49 -5.03 9.23 -8.20
C TYR A 49 -4.26 7.91 -8.04
N LEU A 50 -3.79 7.28 -9.13
CA LEU A 50 -3.00 6.04 -9.03
C LEU A 50 -1.63 6.29 -8.42
N GLU A 51 -0.91 7.32 -8.88
CA GLU A 51 0.38 7.70 -8.32
C GLU A 51 0.28 7.98 -6.83
N ARG A 52 -0.78 8.69 -6.42
CA ARG A 52 -1.12 8.95 -5.01
C ARG A 52 -1.39 7.66 -4.23
N ALA A 53 -2.19 6.74 -4.76
CA ALA A 53 -2.51 5.48 -4.09
C ALA A 53 -1.29 4.59 -3.91
N VAL A 54 -0.47 4.44 -4.95
CA VAL A 54 0.77 3.66 -4.91
C VAL A 54 1.75 4.27 -3.91
N THR A 55 1.92 5.59 -3.93
CA THR A 55 2.82 6.29 -3.01
C THR A 55 2.34 6.17 -1.56
N ALA A 56 1.02 6.26 -1.32
CA ALA A 56 0.44 6.03 0.00
C ALA A 56 0.72 4.61 0.48
N GLY A 57 0.54 3.59 -0.38
CA GLY A 57 0.91 2.22 -0.04
C GLY A 57 2.38 2.09 0.37
N GLN A 58 3.31 2.69 -0.39
CA GLN A 58 4.74 2.67 -0.05
C GLN A 58 5.07 3.41 1.24
N ALA A 59 4.43 4.55 1.51
CA ALA A 59 4.54 5.26 2.78
C ALA A 59 4.05 4.38 3.95
N GLY A 60 2.96 3.63 3.75
CA GLY A 60 2.44 2.66 4.71
C GLY A 60 3.45 1.57 5.04
N ILE A 61 4.08 0.96 4.02
CA ILE A 61 5.12 -0.06 4.22
C ILE A 61 6.34 0.53 4.96
N ALA A 62 6.78 1.72 4.58
CA ALA A 62 7.88 2.42 5.26
C ALA A 62 7.53 2.69 6.74
N CYS A 63 6.32 3.16 7.04
CA CYS A 63 5.84 3.34 8.41
C CYS A 63 5.82 2.03 9.19
N LYS A 64 5.34 0.92 8.61
CA LYS A 64 5.36 -0.41 9.26
C LYS A 64 6.79 -0.82 9.62
N GLY A 65 7.73 -0.71 8.67
CA GLY A 65 9.14 -1.03 8.91
C GLY A 65 9.83 -0.14 9.94
N LEU A 66 9.31 1.07 10.18
CA LEU A 66 9.73 1.98 11.25
C LEU A 66 8.98 1.74 12.58
N ASN A 67 8.18 0.69 12.68
CA ASN A 67 7.33 0.37 13.84
C ASN A 67 6.28 1.45 14.16
N ARG A 68 5.86 2.23 13.15
CA ARG A 68 4.84 3.29 13.25
C ARG A 68 3.49 2.76 12.77
N MET A 69 2.98 1.74 13.46
CA MET A 69 1.85 0.92 13.00
C MET A 69 0.57 1.71 12.73
N ALA A 70 0.20 2.65 13.60
CA ALA A 70 -1.00 3.48 13.40
C ALA A 70 -0.91 4.34 12.13
N GLN A 71 0.27 4.90 11.83
CA GLN A 71 0.49 5.66 10.59
C GLN A 71 0.50 4.73 9.37
N ALA A 72 1.03 3.52 9.51
CA ALA A 72 1.02 2.54 8.43
C ALA A 72 -0.43 2.21 8.01
N VAL A 73 -1.31 1.92 8.99
CA VAL A 73 -2.74 1.65 8.75
C VAL A 73 -3.44 2.84 8.10
N ASP A 74 -3.17 4.07 8.53
CA ASP A 74 -3.73 5.28 7.89
C ASP A 74 -3.36 5.37 6.40
N TYR A 75 -2.06 5.22 6.08
CA TYR A 75 -1.59 5.27 4.69
C TYR A 75 -2.12 4.12 3.84
N PHE A 76 -2.19 2.91 4.38
CA PHE A 76 -2.84 1.78 3.70
C PHE A 76 -4.31 2.06 3.44
N GLY A 77 -5.04 2.61 4.42
CA GLY A 77 -6.44 3.01 4.27
C GLY A 77 -6.66 4.03 3.14
N ARG A 78 -5.78 5.03 3.05
CA ARG A 78 -5.78 6.02 1.95
C ARG A 78 -5.58 5.36 0.58
N ALA A 79 -4.65 4.41 0.48
CA ALA A 79 -4.39 3.67 -0.76
C ALA A 79 -5.58 2.77 -1.15
N ILE A 80 -6.12 2.01 -0.18
CA ILE A 80 -7.27 1.13 -0.34
C ILE A 80 -8.48 1.89 -0.90
N ALA A 81 -8.79 3.06 -0.33
CA ALA A 81 -9.93 3.89 -0.74
C ALA A 81 -9.87 4.32 -2.22
N ILE A 82 -8.68 4.35 -2.82
CA ILE A 82 -8.48 4.64 -4.24
C ILE A 82 -8.49 3.35 -5.05
N PHE A 83 -7.69 2.35 -4.70
CA PHE A 83 -7.58 1.11 -5.49
C PHE A 83 -8.93 0.38 -5.66
N GLN A 84 -9.79 0.40 -4.64
CA GLN A 84 -11.12 -0.22 -4.72
C GLN A 84 -12.04 0.39 -5.80
N LYS A 85 -11.74 1.61 -6.28
CA LYS A 85 -12.50 2.26 -7.35
C LYS A 85 -12.12 1.76 -8.74
N TYR A 86 -11.05 0.98 -8.88
CA TYR A 86 -10.50 0.50 -10.16
C TYR A 86 -10.34 -1.02 -10.17
N PRO A 87 -11.41 -1.80 -9.94
CA PRO A 87 -11.35 -3.26 -9.84
C PRO A 87 -10.93 -3.97 -11.14
N GLU A 88 -11.04 -3.29 -12.28
CA GLU A 88 -10.60 -3.77 -13.60
C GLU A 88 -9.08 -3.65 -13.80
N ASN A 89 -8.40 -2.84 -12.99
CA ASN A 89 -6.96 -2.67 -13.06
C ASN A 89 -6.26 -3.74 -12.22
N ALA A 90 -5.61 -4.69 -12.90
CA ALA A 90 -4.89 -5.78 -12.26
C ALA A 90 -3.83 -5.31 -11.25
N ASP A 91 -3.04 -4.30 -11.58
CA ASP A 91 -2.01 -3.77 -10.70
C ASP A 91 -2.61 -3.11 -9.46
N ALA A 92 -3.73 -2.37 -9.63
CA ALA A 92 -4.47 -1.79 -8.51
C ALA A 92 -4.99 -2.88 -7.56
N MET A 93 -5.51 -3.99 -8.09
CA MET A 93 -5.99 -5.12 -7.28
C MET A 93 -4.85 -5.85 -6.56
N ILE A 94 -3.67 -5.97 -7.18
CA ILE A 94 -2.48 -6.48 -6.50
C ILE A 94 -2.05 -5.54 -5.36
N SER A 95 -1.96 -4.24 -5.61
CA SER A 95 -1.60 -3.26 -4.58
C SER A 95 -2.64 -3.18 -3.46
N LEU A 96 -3.93 -3.32 -3.78
CA LEU A 96 -5.00 -3.43 -2.80
C LEU A 96 -4.80 -4.64 -1.88
N GLY A 97 -4.50 -5.80 -2.46
CA GLY A 97 -4.19 -7.01 -1.70
C GLY A 97 -2.99 -6.84 -0.78
N ASN A 98 -1.92 -6.18 -1.25
CA ASN A 98 -0.74 -5.90 -0.44
C ASN A 98 -1.05 -4.98 0.75
N CYS A 99 -1.92 -3.97 0.57
CA CYS A 99 -2.32 -3.09 1.66
C CYS A 99 -3.08 -3.86 2.74
N PHE A 100 -4.05 -4.69 2.35
CA PHE A 100 -4.78 -5.54 3.30
C PHE A 100 -3.88 -6.59 3.96
N TRP A 101 -2.92 -7.15 3.23
CA TRP A 101 -1.93 -8.06 3.80
C TRP A 101 -1.17 -7.42 4.94
N HIS A 102 -0.61 -6.22 4.73
CA HIS A 102 0.14 -5.53 5.76
C HIS A 102 -0.71 -5.07 6.95
N ILE A 103 -1.98 -4.70 6.73
CA ILE A 103 -2.91 -4.46 7.83
C ILE A 103 -3.12 -5.76 8.63
N GLY A 104 -3.31 -6.89 7.95
CA GLY A 104 -3.44 -8.19 8.61
C GLY A 104 -2.22 -8.57 9.45
N GLU A 105 -1.01 -8.30 8.96
CA GLU A 105 0.22 -8.48 9.75
C GLU A 105 0.25 -7.56 10.98
N ILE A 106 -0.15 -6.29 10.83
CA ILE A 106 -0.19 -5.32 11.94
C ILE A 106 -1.19 -5.77 13.01
N ASP A 107 -2.38 -6.21 12.61
CA ASP A 107 -3.41 -6.68 13.54
C ASP A 107 -2.97 -7.97 14.24
N GLU A 108 -2.31 -8.90 13.52
CA GLU A 108 -1.71 -10.12 14.09
C GLU A 108 -0.63 -9.78 15.12
N GLU A 109 0.27 -8.85 14.81
CA GLU A 109 1.31 -8.35 15.73
C GLU A 109 0.71 -7.67 16.97
N ALA A 110 -0.47 -7.04 16.83
CA ALA A 110 -1.22 -6.42 17.93
C ALA A 110 -2.06 -7.42 18.74
N GLY A 111 -2.17 -8.68 18.31
CA GLY A 111 -3.02 -9.71 18.91
C GLY A 111 -4.51 -9.60 18.57
N ASP A 112 -4.89 -8.75 17.61
CA ASP A 112 -6.24 -8.66 17.08
C ASP A 112 -6.43 -9.67 15.93
N PHE A 113 -6.58 -10.95 16.31
CA PHE A 113 -6.72 -12.04 15.33
C PHE A 113 -8.01 -11.95 14.51
N ASP A 114 -9.06 -11.33 15.03
CA ASP A 114 -10.30 -11.09 14.30
C ASP A 114 -10.11 -10.02 13.22
N GLY A 115 -9.46 -8.90 13.56
CA GLY A 115 -9.03 -7.87 12.61
C GLY A 115 -8.13 -8.45 11.52
N ALA A 116 -7.09 -9.19 11.93
CA ALA A 116 -6.17 -9.84 11.01
C ALA A 116 -6.88 -10.78 10.02
N ARG A 117 -7.84 -11.57 10.49
CA ARG A 117 -8.64 -12.47 9.66
C ARG A 117 -9.49 -11.69 8.65
N VAL A 118 -10.11 -10.58 9.05
CA VAL A 118 -10.86 -9.73 8.13
C VAL A 118 -9.94 -9.17 7.05
N ALA A 119 -8.79 -8.62 7.44
CA ALA A 119 -7.82 -8.04 6.51
C ALA A 119 -7.26 -9.09 5.54
N TYR A 120 -6.85 -10.26 6.02
CA TYR A 120 -6.37 -11.33 5.15
C TYR A 120 -7.45 -11.85 4.18
N ASN A 121 -8.71 -11.96 4.59
CA ASN A 121 -9.79 -12.32 3.66
C ASN A 121 -9.97 -11.26 2.55
N GLN A 122 -9.85 -9.98 2.89
CA GLN A 122 -9.88 -8.88 1.90
C GLN A 122 -8.67 -8.94 0.97
N ALA A 123 -7.47 -9.26 1.48
CA ALA A 123 -6.28 -9.48 0.67
C ALA A 123 -6.47 -10.64 -0.32
N TYR A 124 -7.00 -11.78 0.15
CA TYR A 124 -7.31 -12.93 -0.70
C TYR A 124 -8.29 -12.57 -1.82
N ALA A 125 -9.38 -11.86 -1.49
CA ALA A 125 -10.36 -11.43 -2.46
C ALA A 125 -9.74 -10.52 -3.52
N ALA A 126 -8.87 -9.60 -3.13
CA ALA A 126 -8.19 -8.70 -4.05
C ALA A 126 -7.21 -9.44 -4.97
N TYR A 127 -6.38 -10.32 -4.43
CA TYR A 127 -5.46 -11.12 -5.23
C TYR A 127 -6.19 -12.03 -6.22
N ARG A 128 -7.30 -12.67 -5.81
CA ARG A 128 -8.09 -13.54 -6.69
C ARG A 128 -8.66 -12.81 -7.90
N SER A 129 -8.87 -11.50 -7.80
CA SER A 129 -9.36 -10.66 -8.89
C SER A 129 -8.27 -10.19 -9.86
N ALA A 130 -6.99 -10.53 -9.63
CA ALA A 130 -5.87 -10.19 -10.50
C ALA A 130 -5.16 -11.44 -11.05
N PRO A 131 -4.61 -11.39 -12.29
CA PRO A 131 -3.82 -12.48 -12.85
C PRO A 131 -2.47 -12.63 -12.14
N ASN A 132 -1.88 -13.83 -12.21
CA ASN A 132 -0.53 -14.13 -11.69
C ASN A 132 -0.32 -13.85 -10.19
N THR A 133 -1.36 -14.08 -9.38
CA THR A 133 -1.34 -13.89 -7.92
C THR A 133 -1.50 -15.19 -7.14
N GLN A 134 -1.41 -16.35 -7.78
CA GLN A 134 -1.67 -17.65 -7.15
C GLN A 134 -0.78 -17.91 -5.93
N GLU A 135 0.49 -17.50 -5.99
CA GLU A 135 1.42 -17.60 -4.85
C GLU A 135 0.95 -16.77 -3.66
N ARG A 136 0.57 -15.51 -3.89
CA ARG A 136 0.03 -14.62 -2.84
C ARG A 136 -1.27 -15.16 -2.24
N GLN A 137 -2.14 -15.76 -3.07
CA GLN A 137 -3.36 -16.41 -2.59
C GLN A 137 -3.05 -17.56 -1.64
N VAL A 138 -2.06 -18.41 -1.98
CA VAL A 138 -1.63 -19.53 -1.12
C VAL A 138 -1.04 -19.01 0.19
N GLU A 139 -0.24 -17.93 0.15
CA GLU A 139 0.34 -17.31 1.33
C GLU A 139 -0.74 -16.81 2.31
N VAL A 140 -1.76 -16.12 1.77
CA VAL A 140 -2.93 -15.65 2.55
C VAL A 140 -3.71 -16.81 3.16
N LEU A 141 -3.94 -17.88 2.41
CA LEU A 141 -4.62 -19.06 2.95
C LEU A 141 -3.81 -19.73 4.08
N GLY A 142 -2.48 -19.69 4.00
CA GLY A 142 -1.60 -20.16 5.07
C GLY A 142 -1.75 -19.34 6.37
N LYS A 143 -1.81 -18.01 6.24
CA LYS A 143 -2.08 -17.10 7.37
C LYS A 143 -3.46 -17.35 7.98
N LEU A 144 -4.51 -17.38 7.15
CA LEU A 144 -5.88 -17.64 7.61
C LEU A 144 -6.01 -18.97 8.36
N ARG A 145 -5.41 -20.04 7.83
CA ARG A 145 -5.41 -21.35 8.51
C ARG A 145 -4.71 -21.32 9.87
N THR A 146 -3.66 -20.52 10.00
CA THR A 146 -2.94 -20.39 11.28
C THR A 146 -3.80 -19.67 12.31
N LEU A 147 -4.51 -18.62 11.89
CA LEU A 147 -5.43 -17.86 12.75
C LEU A 147 -6.69 -18.65 13.18
N GLU A 148 -7.10 -19.68 12.42
CA GLU A 148 -8.18 -20.58 12.83
C GLU A 148 -7.80 -21.50 14.00
N LEU A 149 -6.50 -21.61 14.29
CA LEU A 149 -5.96 -22.49 15.32
C LEU A 149 -5.50 -21.74 16.59
N SER A 150 -5.49 -20.40 16.56
CA SER A 150 -5.14 -19.50 17.67
C SER A 150 -6.37 -19.08 18.47
#